data_AF-A0A2N1SHR6-F1
#
_entry.id   AF-A0A2N1SHR6-F1
#
_cell.length_a   1.000
_cell.length_b   1.000
_cell.length_c   1.000
_cell.angle_alpha   90.00
_cell.angle_beta   90.00
_cell.angle_gamma   90.00
#
_symmetry.space_group_name_H-M   'P 1'
#
loop_
_entity.id
_entity.type
_entity.pdbx_description
1 polymer ?
#
loop_
_entity_poly.entity_id
_entity_poly.type
_entity_poly.pdbx_seq_one_letter_code
_entity_poly.pdbx_strand_id
1 'polypeptide(L)'
;MAVKRLGFGTGSAIAIALLLALAASYFSVRPRAAEAGTLAHSGIIDLAGASLDDAGIVPLGGEWEYYRNSDIVSGTAAIEYATLPHVWEDSRYGFATYRLSIKGLIPGREYALKVPYLSTAFALYLDGDKIAQNGEPGASELESSPEYNPSIAEFTASAATARLTLRVSNFFHRRGGPFQTILLGEKSAILEYDFWSVFIDGTLTIIFLISGLYQIPFFVLRKSISNLWLGLFFLGLGAVMLFETPEVLIMGLFPRMDWFAFERLDYGFIYLLPVWVALFMHSMFGGVSRRTLSAFAAPALAIVLFVCVTPPGLFTRYNLLFQLYSVFLYSASLLISIRAVRDGKTGSRAVLIGFCIFAASILSNNILSGSPFPAGNYLPLSFLKAFATAGETGGMYGFLDIVSWLLIFIFIMISSLSFTFSYPIRLSLRDDQVGDDDRIAGKATDAGLSERERDVARLILRGKDNKEIAQELFISLSTVKTHVSRIFRKTGAKSRAGLFYYFQGDHAESYR
;
A
#
# COMPACT_ATOMS: atom_id res chain seq x y z
N MET A 1 -10.09 35.71 -17.48
CA MET A 1 -10.71 35.91 -16.15
C MET A 1 -11.65 34.75 -15.77
N ALA A 2 -11.20 33.48 -15.82
CA ALA A 2 -12.07 32.35 -15.45
C ALA A 2 -11.35 31.08 -14.92
N VAL A 3 -10.07 31.16 -14.51
CA VAL A 3 -9.33 29.99 -13.97
C VAL A 3 -8.94 30.17 -12.49
N LYS A 4 -9.18 31.35 -11.88
CA LYS A 4 -8.72 31.68 -10.52
C LYS A 4 -9.64 31.24 -9.36
N ARG A 5 -10.65 30.40 -9.60
CA ARG A 5 -11.60 29.95 -8.56
C ARG A 5 -11.85 28.43 -8.48
N LEU A 6 -11.02 27.59 -9.10
CA LEU A 6 -10.89 26.22 -8.58
C LEU A 6 -9.99 26.28 -7.36
N GLY A 7 -10.59 26.64 -6.22
CA GLY A 7 -9.92 26.58 -4.94
C GLY A 7 -9.35 25.19 -4.73
N PHE A 8 -8.20 25.10 -4.08
CA PHE A 8 -7.55 23.84 -3.69
C PHE A 8 -8.53 22.79 -3.09
N GLY A 9 -9.61 23.27 -2.44
CA GLY A 9 -10.71 22.45 -1.94
C GLY A 9 -11.58 21.78 -3.03
N THR A 10 -11.82 22.41 -4.18
CA THR A 10 -12.65 21.85 -5.26
C THR A 10 -11.99 20.71 -6.01
N GLY A 11 -10.70 20.85 -6.38
CA GLY A 11 -9.93 19.76 -6.98
C GLY A 11 -9.73 18.57 -6.03
N SER A 12 -9.48 18.86 -4.74
CA SER A 12 -9.39 17.83 -3.71
C SER A 12 -10.73 17.13 -3.48
N ALA A 13 -11.85 17.87 -3.48
CA ALA A 13 -13.19 17.30 -3.32
C ALA A 13 -13.60 16.40 -4.50
N ILE A 14 -13.25 16.77 -5.74
CA ILE A 14 -13.50 15.94 -6.93
C ILE A 14 -12.67 14.66 -6.86
N ALA A 15 -11.38 14.76 -6.50
CA ALA A 15 -10.54 13.59 -6.32
C ALA A 15 -11.11 12.66 -5.24
N ILE A 16 -11.54 13.20 -4.09
CA ILE A 16 -12.20 12.45 -3.01
C ILE A 16 -13.49 11.80 -3.51
N ALA A 17 -14.32 12.51 -4.26
CA ALA A 17 -15.59 11.99 -4.77
C ALA A 17 -15.39 10.85 -5.78
N LEU A 18 -14.43 10.98 -6.71
CA LEU A 18 -14.09 9.92 -7.66
C LEU A 18 -13.55 8.68 -6.95
N LEU A 19 -12.77 8.91 -5.89
CA LEU A 19 -12.19 7.88 -5.06
C LEU A 19 -13.23 7.16 -4.19
N LEU A 20 -14.20 7.89 -3.62
CA LEU A 20 -15.37 7.32 -2.94
C LEU A 20 -16.31 6.61 -3.91
N ALA A 21 -16.44 7.09 -5.15
CA ALA A 21 -17.21 6.42 -6.19
C ALA A 21 -16.52 5.11 -6.62
N LEU A 22 -15.19 5.11 -6.77
CA LEU A 22 -14.41 3.89 -7.02
C LEU A 22 -14.58 2.89 -5.86
N ALA A 23 -14.54 3.38 -4.62
CA ALA A 23 -14.82 2.56 -3.44
C ALA A 23 -16.26 2.01 -3.47
N ALA A 24 -17.25 2.82 -3.80
CA ALA A 24 -18.64 2.37 -3.87
C ALA A 24 -18.87 1.34 -4.99
N SER A 25 -18.26 1.54 -6.17
CA SER A 25 -18.26 0.57 -7.27
C SER A 25 -17.58 -0.75 -6.91
N TYR A 26 -16.57 -0.72 -6.05
CA TYR A 26 -15.98 -1.95 -5.49
C TYR A 26 -16.99 -2.77 -4.67
N PHE A 27 -17.85 -2.11 -3.89
CA PHE A 27 -18.84 -2.80 -3.06
C PHE A 27 -20.04 -3.34 -3.84
N SER A 28 -20.39 -2.74 -4.97
CA SER A 28 -21.52 -3.21 -5.78
C SER A 28 -21.26 -4.54 -6.48
N VAL A 29 -19.99 -4.95 -6.63
CA VAL A 29 -19.62 -6.15 -7.41
C VAL A 29 -19.04 -7.27 -6.54
N ARG A 30 -18.93 -7.08 -5.22
CA ARG A 30 -18.40 -8.12 -4.34
C ARG A 30 -19.48 -9.13 -3.97
N PRO A 31 -19.16 -10.44 -3.97
CA PRO A 31 -20.02 -11.45 -3.37
C PRO A 31 -20.19 -11.09 -1.89
N ARG A 32 -21.45 -11.07 -1.44
CA ARG A 32 -21.75 -10.93 -0.01
C ARG A 32 -21.14 -12.12 0.72
N ALA A 33 -20.72 -11.91 1.97
CA ALA A 33 -20.29 -13.00 2.84
C ALA A 33 -21.30 -14.14 2.76
N ALA A 34 -20.80 -15.38 2.67
CA ALA A 34 -21.61 -16.55 2.91
C ALA A 34 -22.39 -16.34 4.22
N GLU A 35 -23.71 -16.44 4.16
CA GLU A 35 -24.52 -16.51 5.36
C GLU A 35 -24.01 -17.67 6.23
N ALA A 36 -24.17 -17.59 7.55
CA ALA A 36 -23.64 -18.54 8.51
C ALA A 36 -24.14 -20.00 8.36
N GLY A 37 -24.87 -20.33 7.28
CA GLY A 37 -25.31 -21.66 6.89
C GLY A 37 -24.59 -22.28 5.69
N THR A 38 -23.58 -21.63 5.09
CA THR A 38 -22.87 -22.13 3.89
C THR A 38 -21.44 -22.63 4.13
N LEU A 39 -21.06 -22.91 5.39
CA LEU A 39 -19.75 -23.49 5.69
C LEU A 39 -19.78 -25.01 5.58
N ALA A 40 -18.66 -25.58 5.12
CA ALA A 40 -18.46 -27.02 5.12
C ALA A 40 -18.42 -27.56 6.55
N HIS A 41 -19.09 -28.68 6.78
CA HIS A 41 -19.06 -29.43 8.03
C HIS A 41 -18.77 -30.89 7.73
N SER A 42 -17.78 -31.46 8.44
CA SER A 42 -17.36 -32.85 8.22
C SER A 42 -17.10 -33.19 6.74
N GLY A 43 -16.44 -32.29 5.99
CA GLY A 43 -16.07 -32.51 4.60
C GLY A 43 -17.22 -32.42 3.59
N ILE A 44 -18.38 -31.89 4.00
CA ILE A 44 -19.55 -31.71 3.12
C ILE A 44 -20.01 -30.25 3.18
N ILE A 45 -20.23 -29.66 2.01
CA ILE A 45 -20.93 -28.37 1.86
C ILE A 45 -22.24 -28.61 1.11
N ASP A 46 -23.34 -28.04 1.60
CA ASP A 46 -24.66 -28.15 0.98
C ASP A 46 -25.11 -26.80 0.46
N LEU A 47 -25.21 -26.69 -0.87
CA LEU A 47 -25.62 -25.46 -1.56
C LEU A 47 -27.14 -25.31 -1.61
N ALA A 48 -27.93 -26.34 -1.27
CA ALA A 48 -29.39 -26.31 -1.42
C ALA A 48 -30.08 -25.31 -0.47
N GLY A 49 -29.42 -24.95 0.63
CA GLY A 49 -29.89 -23.92 1.58
C GLY A 49 -29.37 -22.51 1.27
N ALA A 50 -28.39 -22.38 0.36
CA ALA A 50 -27.88 -21.09 -0.09
C ALA A 50 -28.79 -20.60 -1.21
N SER A 51 -29.56 -19.53 -1.01
CA SER A 51 -30.09 -18.84 -2.18
C SER A 51 -28.89 -18.35 -2.98
N LEU A 52 -28.62 -18.96 -4.13
CA LEU A 52 -27.67 -18.45 -5.12
C LEU A 52 -28.11 -17.07 -5.68
N ASP A 53 -29.23 -16.54 -5.20
CA ASP A 53 -29.88 -15.32 -5.63
C ASP A 53 -29.27 -14.09 -4.95
N ASP A 54 -28.21 -13.58 -5.61
CA ASP A 54 -28.03 -12.18 -6.02
C ASP A 54 -26.56 -11.95 -6.47
N ALA A 55 -25.62 -12.78 -5.99
CA ALA A 55 -24.21 -12.77 -6.42
C ALA A 55 -23.69 -14.12 -6.94
N GLY A 56 -24.40 -15.24 -6.69
CA GLY A 56 -24.07 -16.54 -7.29
C GLY A 56 -22.71 -17.16 -6.94
N ILE A 57 -21.98 -16.65 -5.93
CA ILE A 57 -20.65 -17.13 -5.50
C ILE A 57 -20.68 -17.55 -4.04
N VAL A 58 -20.16 -18.73 -3.75
CA VAL A 58 -20.07 -19.37 -2.43
C VAL A 58 -18.60 -19.66 -2.10
N PRO A 59 -18.04 -19.09 -1.02
CA PRO A 59 -16.74 -19.50 -0.52
C PRO A 59 -16.83 -20.92 0.06
N LEU A 60 -15.93 -21.81 -0.38
CA LEU A 60 -15.85 -23.19 0.09
C LEU A 60 -15.07 -23.30 1.42
N GLY A 61 -15.39 -22.43 2.38
CA GLY A 61 -14.79 -22.43 3.72
C GLY A 61 -15.36 -23.50 4.65
N GLY A 62 -14.78 -23.66 5.84
CA GLY A 62 -15.25 -24.64 6.84
C GLY A 62 -14.40 -25.91 6.90
N GLU A 63 -14.93 -26.98 7.48
CA GLU A 63 -14.21 -28.23 7.75
C GLU A 63 -14.08 -29.11 6.50
N TRP A 64 -12.85 -29.26 6.02
CA TRP A 64 -12.50 -30.17 4.94
C TRP A 64 -11.83 -31.41 5.51
N GLU A 65 -11.99 -32.54 4.85
CA GLU A 65 -11.18 -33.71 5.18
C GLU A 65 -9.71 -33.42 4.86
N TYR A 66 -8.81 -33.84 5.74
CA TYR A 66 -7.40 -33.48 5.71
C TYR A 66 -6.52 -34.72 5.86
N TYR A 67 -5.55 -34.85 4.96
CA TYR A 67 -4.61 -35.97 4.92
C TYR A 67 -3.18 -35.42 4.82
N ARG A 68 -2.46 -35.39 5.94
CA ARG A 68 -1.05 -34.94 6.00
C ARG A 68 -0.10 -36.00 5.46
N ASN A 69 0.87 -35.60 4.64
CA ASN A 69 1.92 -36.47 4.08
C ASN A 69 1.37 -37.71 3.33
N SER A 70 0.20 -37.59 2.72
CA SER A 70 -0.40 -38.67 1.95
C SER A 70 -1.02 -38.13 0.65
N ASP A 71 -0.72 -38.81 -0.45
CA ASP A 71 -1.34 -38.60 -1.75
C ASP A 71 -2.58 -39.47 -1.96
N ILE A 72 -2.73 -40.51 -1.13
CA ILE A 72 -3.78 -41.51 -1.26
C ILE A 72 -4.77 -41.31 -0.13
N VAL A 73 -6.04 -41.13 -0.49
CA VAL A 73 -7.13 -41.26 0.47
C VAL A 73 -7.33 -42.75 0.74
N SER A 74 -6.48 -43.33 1.60
CA SER A 74 -6.64 -44.72 2.03
C SER A 74 -7.84 -44.80 2.96
N GLY A 75 -8.88 -45.53 2.55
CA GLY A 75 -10.16 -45.64 3.27
C GLY A 75 -10.11 -46.33 4.64
N THR A 76 -8.91 -46.62 5.16
CA THR A 76 -8.68 -47.27 6.45
C THR A 76 -8.10 -46.34 7.53
N ALA A 77 -7.64 -45.13 7.16
CA ALA A 77 -7.15 -44.16 8.13
C ALA A 77 -8.29 -43.34 8.74
N ALA A 78 -8.15 -42.95 10.02
CA ALA A 78 -9.08 -42.02 10.65
C ALA A 78 -9.05 -40.68 9.89
N ILE A 79 -10.24 -40.17 9.53
CA ILE A 79 -10.37 -38.91 8.80
C ILE A 79 -10.13 -37.77 9.79
N GLU A 80 -9.09 -36.98 9.54
CA GLU A 80 -8.88 -35.70 10.21
C GLU A 80 -9.62 -34.61 9.42
N TYR A 81 -10.02 -33.54 10.12
CA TYR A 81 -10.64 -32.38 9.50
C TYR A 81 -9.81 -31.14 9.77
N ALA A 82 -9.72 -30.27 8.76
CA ALA A 82 -9.08 -28.98 8.85
C ALA A 82 -10.05 -27.88 8.43
N THR A 83 -10.15 -26.83 9.22
CA THR A 83 -10.99 -25.67 8.91
C THR A 83 -10.27 -24.74 7.96
N LEU A 84 -10.78 -24.55 6.75
CA LEU A 84 -10.25 -23.59 5.79
C LEU A 84 -10.74 -22.16 6.09
N PRO A 85 -9.86 -21.14 5.96
CA PRO A 85 -8.45 -21.23 5.57
C PRO A 85 -7.55 -21.91 6.61
N HIS A 86 -6.66 -22.81 6.17
CA HIS A 86 -5.80 -23.64 7.03
C HIS A 86 -4.31 -23.43 6.70
N VAL A 87 -3.64 -22.54 7.45
CA VAL A 87 -2.18 -22.39 7.40
C VAL A 87 -1.54 -23.45 8.29
N TRP A 88 -0.55 -24.18 7.78
CA TRP A 88 0.16 -25.17 8.60
C TRP A 88 0.97 -24.49 9.72
N GLU A 89 0.69 -24.88 10.97
CA GLU A 89 1.41 -24.37 12.15
C GLU A 89 2.86 -24.86 12.22
N ASP A 90 3.10 -26.06 11.68
CA ASP A 90 4.41 -26.66 11.66
C ASP A 90 5.28 -25.99 10.58
N SER A 91 6.50 -25.63 10.96
CA SER A 91 7.45 -24.93 10.10
C SER A 91 8.11 -25.88 9.08
N ARG A 92 7.59 -27.09 8.92
CA ARG A 92 8.23 -28.14 8.14
C ARG A 92 7.62 -28.18 6.75
N TYR A 93 8.52 -28.35 5.79
CA TYR A 93 8.15 -28.62 4.43
C TYR A 93 7.41 -29.95 4.35
N GLY A 94 6.42 -30.01 3.47
CA GLY A 94 5.63 -31.22 3.26
C GLY A 94 4.53 -31.01 2.24
N PHE A 95 3.63 -31.97 2.22
CA PHE A 95 2.48 -32.00 1.33
C PHE A 95 1.24 -32.49 2.08
N ALA A 96 0.07 -32.15 1.58
CA ALA A 96 -1.19 -32.65 2.10
C ALA A 96 -2.26 -32.71 1.01
N THR A 97 -3.25 -33.56 1.26
CA THR A 97 -4.45 -33.67 0.44
C THR A 97 -5.66 -33.21 1.25
N TYR A 98 -6.48 -32.35 0.66
CA TYR A 98 -7.75 -31.87 1.21
C TYR A 98 -8.90 -32.38 0.34
N ARG A 99 -10.03 -32.72 0.96
CA ARG A 99 -11.21 -33.20 0.23
C ARG A 99 -12.50 -32.57 0.74
N LEU A 100 -13.37 -32.21 -0.20
CA LEU A 100 -14.68 -31.65 0.05
C LEU A 100 -15.71 -32.27 -0.90
N SER A 101 -16.87 -32.64 -0.36
CA SER A 101 -18.03 -33.05 -1.16
C SER A 101 -19.02 -31.89 -1.24
N ILE A 102 -19.28 -31.45 -2.47
CA ILE A 102 -20.21 -30.37 -2.78
C ILE A 102 -21.56 -31.01 -3.13
N LYS A 103 -22.63 -30.59 -2.48
CA LYS A 103 -24.02 -31.00 -2.77
C LYS A 103 -24.85 -29.81 -3.22
N GLY A 104 -25.91 -30.08 -3.99
CA GLY A 104 -26.84 -29.04 -4.45
C GLY A 104 -26.40 -28.34 -5.74
N LEU A 105 -25.51 -28.96 -6.52
CA LEU A 105 -25.22 -28.49 -7.88
C LEU A 105 -26.41 -28.78 -8.81
N ILE A 106 -26.57 -27.97 -9.85
CA ILE A 106 -27.64 -28.16 -10.85
C ILE A 106 -27.01 -28.80 -12.10
N PRO A 107 -27.37 -30.06 -12.44
CA PRO A 107 -26.83 -30.73 -13.62
C PRO A 107 -27.06 -29.93 -14.91
N GLY A 108 -26.05 -29.86 -15.77
CA GLY A 108 -26.07 -29.10 -17.02
C GLY A 108 -25.80 -27.59 -16.87
N ARG A 109 -25.71 -27.06 -15.65
CA ARG A 109 -25.30 -25.67 -15.41
C ARG A 109 -23.77 -25.55 -15.44
N GLU A 110 -23.28 -24.44 -16.00
CA GLU A 110 -21.86 -24.10 -16.02
C GLU A 110 -21.43 -23.40 -14.74
N TYR A 111 -20.44 -23.96 -14.08
CA TYR A 111 -19.83 -23.44 -12.86
C TYR A 111 -18.35 -23.13 -13.09
N ALA A 112 -17.79 -22.32 -12.21
CA ALA A 112 -16.37 -22.09 -12.14
C ALA A 112 -15.89 -22.10 -10.69
N LEU A 113 -14.64 -22.54 -10.51
CA LEU A 113 -13.90 -22.49 -9.26
C LEU A 113 -12.78 -21.47 -9.41
N LYS A 114 -12.80 -20.40 -8.62
CA LYS A 114 -11.66 -19.49 -8.49
C LYS A 114 -10.73 -20.06 -7.43
N VAL A 115 -9.57 -20.55 -7.88
CA VAL A 115 -8.54 -21.05 -6.99
C VAL A 115 -7.59 -19.89 -6.67
N PRO A 116 -7.47 -19.48 -5.40
CA PRO A 116 -6.55 -18.44 -5.01
C PRO A 116 -5.09 -18.87 -5.21
N TYR A 117 -4.17 -17.92 -5.13
CA TYR A 117 -2.75 -18.26 -5.03
C TYR A 117 -2.49 -19.12 -3.78
N LEU A 118 -1.87 -20.30 -3.99
CA LEU A 118 -1.43 -21.20 -2.92
C LEU A 118 0.08 -21.43 -3.00
N SER A 119 0.76 -21.37 -1.85
CA SER A 119 2.20 -21.62 -1.76
C SER A 119 2.49 -23.13 -1.59
N THR A 120 3.43 -23.74 -2.31
CA THR A 120 4.14 -23.29 -3.52
C THR A 120 3.68 -24.01 -4.78
N ALA A 121 2.94 -25.10 -4.63
CA ALA A 121 2.36 -25.86 -5.74
C ALA A 121 1.05 -26.51 -5.30
N PHE A 122 0.10 -26.60 -6.23
CA PHE A 122 -1.15 -27.32 -6.03
C PHE A 122 -1.64 -28.03 -7.29
N ALA A 123 -2.46 -29.05 -7.09
CA ALA A 123 -3.26 -29.68 -8.13
C ALA A 123 -4.69 -29.90 -7.61
N LEU A 124 -5.68 -29.45 -8.37
CA LEU A 124 -7.09 -29.52 -8.04
C LEU A 124 -7.79 -30.52 -8.96
N TYR A 125 -8.56 -31.41 -8.36
CA TYR A 125 -9.28 -32.47 -9.07
C TYR A 125 -10.76 -32.38 -8.74
N LEU A 126 -11.60 -32.55 -9.76
CA LEU A 126 -13.05 -32.66 -9.66
C LEU A 126 -13.45 -34.07 -10.10
N ASP A 127 -14.07 -34.84 -9.21
CA ASP A 127 -14.47 -36.22 -9.45
C ASP A 127 -13.35 -37.15 -9.98
N GLY A 128 -12.09 -36.78 -9.72
CA GLY A 128 -10.89 -37.51 -10.14
C GLY A 128 -10.16 -36.88 -11.33
N ASP A 129 -10.83 -36.01 -12.10
CA ASP A 129 -10.24 -35.32 -13.24
C ASP A 129 -9.50 -34.05 -12.79
N LYS A 130 -8.27 -33.85 -13.26
CA LYS A 130 -7.47 -32.66 -12.92
C LYS A 130 -8.03 -31.45 -13.66
N ILE A 131 -8.56 -30.47 -12.91
CA ILE A 131 -9.22 -29.27 -13.46
C ILE A 131 -8.39 -27.99 -13.31
N ALA A 132 -7.44 -27.97 -12.38
CA ALA A 132 -6.58 -26.81 -12.14
C ALA A 132 -5.24 -27.25 -11.58
N GLN A 133 -4.20 -26.47 -11.85
CA GLN A 133 -2.84 -26.77 -11.40
C GLN A 133 -2.01 -25.49 -11.34
N ASN A 134 -1.13 -25.42 -10.35
CA ASN A 134 -0.07 -24.43 -10.26
C ASN A 134 1.19 -25.14 -9.78
N GLY A 135 2.22 -25.20 -10.62
CA GLY A 135 3.42 -26.00 -10.35
C GLY A 135 3.08 -27.49 -10.25
N GLU A 136 4.01 -28.30 -9.77
CA GLU A 136 3.79 -29.72 -9.50
C GLU A 136 3.90 -29.98 -8.01
N PRO A 137 2.82 -30.44 -7.32
CA PRO A 137 2.94 -30.90 -5.95
C PRO A 137 3.51 -32.33 -5.90
N GLY A 138 4.67 -32.47 -5.26
CA GLY A 138 5.34 -33.75 -5.01
C GLY A 138 5.46 -34.10 -3.52
N ALA A 139 6.03 -35.27 -3.23
CA ALA A 139 6.27 -35.73 -1.86
C ALA A 139 7.61 -35.22 -1.29
N SER A 140 8.43 -34.58 -2.12
CA SER A 140 9.74 -34.01 -1.76
C SER A 140 10.06 -32.77 -2.59
N GLU A 141 11.09 -32.01 -2.19
CA GLU A 141 11.58 -30.84 -2.94
C GLU A 141 12.02 -31.19 -4.38
N LEU A 142 12.53 -32.41 -4.62
CA LEU A 142 12.96 -32.87 -5.94
C LEU A 142 11.78 -33.22 -6.86
N GLU A 143 10.65 -33.60 -6.29
CA GLU A 143 9.42 -33.98 -7.01
C GLU A 143 8.45 -32.80 -7.14
N SER A 144 8.70 -31.69 -6.43
CA SER A 144 7.88 -30.49 -6.48
C SER A 144 8.49 -29.43 -7.39
N SER A 145 7.64 -28.65 -8.05
CA SER A 145 8.05 -27.41 -8.74
C SER A 145 7.16 -26.25 -8.32
N PRO A 146 7.72 -25.08 -7.96
CA PRO A 146 6.93 -23.94 -7.55
C PRO A 146 6.52 -23.10 -8.75
N GLU A 147 5.30 -22.58 -8.72
CA GLU A 147 4.80 -21.64 -9.75
C GLU A 147 3.77 -20.69 -9.12
N TYR A 148 3.53 -19.56 -9.79
CA TYR A 148 2.51 -18.59 -9.44
C TYR A 148 1.51 -18.47 -10.59
N ASN A 149 0.40 -19.19 -10.48
CA ASN A 149 -0.67 -19.13 -11.47
C ASN A 149 -2.05 -19.24 -10.80
N PRO A 150 -2.67 -18.12 -10.38
CA PRO A 150 -4.06 -18.14 -9.93
C PRO A 150 -4.96 -18.55 -11.10
N SER A 151 -5.71 -19.62 -10.92
CA SER A 151 -6.46 -20.26 -12.01
C SER A 151 -7.97 -20.24 -11.76
N ILE A 152 -8.73 -20.01 -12.83
CA ILE A 152 -10.17 -20.26 -12.86
C ILE A 152 -10.38 -21.61 -13.54
N ALA A 153 -11.01 -22.55 -12.82
CA ALA A 153 -11.32 -23.86 -13.34
C ALA A 153 -12.81 -23.94 -13.69
N GLU A 154 -13.11 -24.04 -14.97
CA GLU A 154 -14.48 -24.12 -15.47
C GLU A 154 -14.94 -25.57 -15.55
N PHE A 155 -16.20 -25.84 -15.21
CA PHE A 155 -16.79 -27.16 -15.37
C PHE A 155 -18.31 -27.09 -15.56
N THR A 156 -18.86 -28.08 -16.26
CA THR A 156 -20.32 -28.28 -16.32
C THR A 156 -20.68 -29.35 -15.31
N ALA A 157 -21.62 -29.07 -14.40
CA ALA A 157 -22.04 -30.05 -13.42
C ALA A 157 -22.71 -31.25 -14.10
N SER A 158 -22.13 -32.45 -13.93
CA SER A 158 -22.68 -33.71 -14.45
C SER A 158 -23.77 -34.28 -13.53
N ALA A 159 -23.66 -34.01 -12.23
CA ALA A 159 -24.55 -34.50 -11.19
C ALA A 159 -24.81 -33.41 -10.13
N ALA A 160 -25.78 -33.67 -9.25
CA ALA A 160 -26.10 -32.76 -8.14
C ALA A 160 -25.05 -32.76 -7.01
N THR A 161 -24.08 -33.67 -7.11
CA THR A 161 -22.97 -33.79 -6.18
C THR A 161 -21.67 -33.88 -6.94
N ALA A 162 -20.63 -33.21 -6.45
CA ALA A 162 -19.28 -33.32 -6.99
C ALA A 162 -18.27 -33.41 -5.85
N ARG A 163 -17.14 -34.06 -6.09
CA ARG A 163 -16.06 -34.25 -5.12
C ARG A 163 -14.83 -33.49 -5.54
N LEU A 164 -14.42 -32.55 -4.71
CA LEU A 164 -13.23 -31.73 -4.90
C LEU A 164 -12.06 -32.31 -4.10
N THR A 165 -10.92 -32.51 -4.74
CA THR A 165 -9.68 -32.95 -4.09
C THR A 165 -8.56 -31.96 -4.40
N LEU A 166 -8.00 -31.34 -3.38
CA LEU A 166 -6.93 -30.37 -3.49
C LEU A 166 -5.63 -30.96 -2.91
N ARG A 167 -4.61 -31.13 -3.76
CA ARG A 167 -3.26 -31.52 -3.34
C ARG A 167 -2.39 -30.28 -3.27
N VAL A 168 -1.64 -30.10 -2.18
CA VAL A 168 -0.74 -28.95 -1.98
C VAL A 168 0.63 -29.39 -1.46
N SER A 169 1.70 -28.68 -1.84
CA SER A 169 3.03 -28.86 -1.26
C SER A 169 3.73 -27.50 -1.08
N ASN A 170 4.64 -27.38 -0.10
CA ASN A 170 5.28 -26.11 0.25
C ASN A 170 6.83 -26.17 0.30
N PHE A 171 7.49 -27.12 -0.38
CA PHE A 171 8.93 -27.33 -0.25
C PHE A 171 9.81 -26.10 -0.53
N PHE A 172 9.31 -25.11 -1.29
CA PHE A 172 10.06 -23.89 -1.63
C PHE A 172 9.71 -22.68 -0.75
N HIS A 173 8.66 -22.74 0.09
CA HIS A 173 8.21 -21.62 0.92
C HIS A 173 7.67 -22.08 2.28
N ARG A 174 8.03 -21.38 3.37
CA ARG A 174 7.67 -21.78 4.74
C ARG A 174 6.15 -21.90 4.95
N ARG A 175 5.36 -21.02 4.34
CA ARG A 175 3.89 -21.07 4.42
C ARG A 175 3.39 -22.22 3.57
N GLY A 176 2.74 -23.19 4.19
CA GLY A 176 2.02 -24.25 3.51
C GLY A 176 0.56 -24.31 3.91
N GLY A 177 -0.22 -25.09 3.17
CA GLY A 177 -1.67 -25.17 3.33
C GLY A 177 -2.44 -24.05 2.61
N PRO A 178 -3.75 -24.26 2.36
CA PRO A 178 -4.62 -23.28 1.73
C PRO A 178 -4.95 -22.15 2.71
N PHE A 179 -4.24 -21.02 2.58
CA PHE A 179 -4.40 -19.85 3.44
C PHE A 179 -5.48 -18.87 2.95
N GLN A 180 -6.18 -19.22 1.87
CA GLN A 180 -7.36 -18.56 1.32
C GLN A 180 -8.37 -19.65 0.92
N THR A 181 -9.64 -19.28 0.79
CA THR A 181 -10.69 -20.23 0.40
C THR A 181 -10.89 -20.27 -1.11
N ILE A 182 -11.29 -21.43 -1.64
CA ILE A 182 -11.69 -21.56 -3.05
C ILE A 182 -13.11 -21.02 -3.17
N LEU A 183 -13.38 -20.22 -4.21
CA LEU A 183 -14.72 -19.71 -4.49
C LEU A 183 -15.38 -20.57 -5.56
N LEU A 184 -16.63 -20.97 -5.34
CA LEU A 184 -17.48 -21.66 -6.31
C LEU A 184 -18.60 -20.74 -6.72
N GLY A 185 -18.91 -20.66 -8.01
CA GLY A 185 -20.10 -19.96 -8.45
C GLY A 185 -20.49 -20.32 -9.87
N GLU A 186 -21.57 -19.71 -10.35
CA GLU A 186 -21.86 -19.76 -11.79
C GLU A 186 -20.69 -19.17 -12.57
N LYS A 187 -20.42 -19.72 -13.76
CA LYS A 187 -19.28 -19.29 -14.58
C LYS A 187 -19.29 -17.76 -14.81
N SER A 188 -20.42 -17.20 -15.20
CA SER A 188 -20.58 -15.75 -15.42
C SER A 188 -20.27 -14.93 -14.17
N ALA A 189 -20.78 -15.35 -13.00
CA ALA A 189 -20.57 -14.67 -11.74
C ALA A 189 -19.09 -14.66 -11.33
N ILE A 190 -18.40 -15.81 -11.44
CA ILE A 190 -16.97 -15.91 -11.12
C ILE A 190 -16.12 -15.06 -12.08
N LEU A 191 -16.43 -15.05 -13.37
CA LEU A 191 -15.72 -14.22 -14.35
C LEU A 191 -15.94 -12.72 -14.11
N GLU A 192 -17.17 -12.32 -13.75
CA GLU A 192 -17.46 -10.94 -13.39
C GLU A 192 -16.71 -10.51 -12.12
N TYR A 193 -16.73 -11.36 -11.09
CA TYR A 193 -15.96 -11.13 -9.87
C TYR A 193 -14.46 -10.98 -10.15
N ASP A 194 -13.89 -11.90 -10.93
CA ASP A 194 -12.47 -11.85 -11.30
C ASP A 194 -12.12 -10.57 -12.05
N PHE A 195 -12.92 -10.21 -13.05
CA PHE A 195 -12.74 -8.98 -13.82
C PHE A 195 -12.72 -7.74 -12.93
N TRP A 196 -13.71 -7.60 -12.05
CA TRP A 196 -13.80 -6.44 -11.17
C TRP A 196 -12.69 -6.43 -10.12
N SER A 197 -12.31 -7.58 -9.58
CA SER A 197 -11.18 -7.68 -8.65
C SER A 197 -9.89 -7.20 -9.31
N VAL A 198 -9.57 -7.72 -10.50
CA VAL A 198 -8.44 -7.26 -11.34
C VAL A 198 -8.53 -5.76 -11.65
N PHE A 199 -9.72 -5.26 -12.01
CA PHE A 199 -9.92 -3.88 -12.40
C PHE A 199 -9.63 -2.90 -11.24
N ILE A 200 -10.15 -3.18 -10.05
CA ILE A 200 -9.92 -2.31 -8.89
C ILE A 200 -8.47 -2.38 -8.44
N ASP A 201 -7.90 -3.58 -8.34
CA ASP A 201 -6.52 -3.76 -7.91
C ASP A 201 -5.54 -3.12 -8.90
N GLY A 202 -5.82 -3.25 -10.21
CA GLY A 202 -5.08 -2.55 -11.27
C GLY A 202 -5.22 -1.03 -11.17
N THR A 203 -6.42 -0.51 -10.90
CA THR A 203 -6.66 0.93 -10.74
C THR A 203 -5.89 1.49 -9.55
N LEU A 204 -5.92 0.82 -8.39
CA LEU A 204 -5.18 1.26 -7.20
C LEU A 204 -3.67 1.19 -7.41
N THR A 205 -3.19 0.12 -8.05
CA THR A 205 -1.79 -0.01 -8.47
C THR A 205 -1.36 1.18 -9.31
N ILE A 206 -2.13 1.54 -10.35
CA ILE A 206 -1.83 2.67 -11.23
C ILE A 206 -1.84 3.99 -10.44
N ILE A 207 -2.80 4.19 -9.53
CA ILE A 207 -2.85 5.38 -8.67
C ILE A 207 -1.56 5.51 -7.85
N PHE A 208 -1.07 4.44 -7.23
CA PHE A 208 0.18 4.48 -6.47
C PHE A 208 1.40 4.73 -7.36
N LEU A 209 1.50 4.05 -8.50
CA LEU A 209 2.61 4.23 -9.44
C LEU A 209 2.66 5.68 -9.97
N ILE A 210 1.52 6.23 -10.41
CA ILE A 210 1.41 7.62 -10.86
C ILE A 210 1.75 8.58 -9.71
N SER A 211 1.24 8.34 -8.51
CA SER A 211 1.54 9.16 -7.33
C SER A 211 3.03 9.18 -7.01
N GLY A 212 3.72 8.05 -7.17
CA GLY A 212 5.16 7.94 -7.01
C GLY A 212 5.95 8.68 -8.09
N LEU A 213 5.60 8.46 -9.36
CA LEU A 213 6.22 9.16 -10.50
C LEU A 213 6.02 10.68 -10.43
N TYR A 214 4.86 11.13 -9.96
CA TYR A 214 4.53 12.55 -9.81
C TYR A 214 5.47 13.28 -8.83
N GLN A 215 6.10 12.57 -7.88
CA GLN A 215 7.05 13.18 -6.95
C GLN A 215 8.43 13.45 -7.57
N ILE A 216 8.80 12.72 -8.64
CA ILE A 216 10.14 12.79 -9.25
C ILE A 216 10.45 14.19 -9.79
N PRO A 217 9.56 14.87 -10.55
CA PRO A 217 9.80 16.25 -10.97
C PRO A 217 10.08 17.20 -9.80
N PHE A 218 9.40 17.05 -8.66
CA PHE A 218 9.66 17.89 -7.49
C PHE A 218 11.02 17.59 -6.83
N PHE A 219 11.46 16.33 -6.84
CA PHE A 219 12.83 16.01 -6.45
C PHE A 219 13.85 16.65 -7.39
N VAL A 220 13.68 16.52 -8.71
CA VAL A 220 14.62 17.04 -9.72
C VAL A 220 14.68 18.57 -9.68
N LEU A 221 13.53 19.24 -9.69
CA LEU A 221 13.40 20.69 -9.80
C LEU A 221 13.64 21.41 -8.46
N ARG A 222 13.19 20.85 -7.34
CA ARG A 222 13.29 21.49 -6.02
C ARG A 222 14.42 20.96 -5.16
N LYS A 223 15.14 19.93 -5.63
CA LYS A 223 16.16 19.19 -4.87
C LYS A 223 15.66 18.72 -3.50
N SER A 224 14.35 18.45 -3.40
CA SER A 224 13.71 17.99 -2.18
C SER A 224 13.86 16.49 -2.04
N ILE A 225 14.82 16.04 -1.23
CA ILE A 225 15.05 14.61 -0.98
C ILE A 225 13.83 13.92 -0.37
N SER A 226 12.98 14.64 0.36
CA SER A 226 11.73 14.11 0.89
C SER A 226 10.79 13.63 -0.20
N ASN A 227 10.73 14.33 -1.34
CA ASN A 227 9.88 13.92 -2.45
C ASN A 227 10.45 12.68 -3.16
N LEU A 228 11.77 12.48 -3.15
CA LEU A 228 12.35 11.22 -3.63
C LEU A 228 11.88 10.05 -2.76
N TRP A 229 12.02 10.16 -1.43
CA TRP A 229 11.62 9.07 -0.52
C TRP A 229 10.12 8.80 -0.58
N LEU A 230 9.30 9.85 -0.66
CA LEU A 230 7.85 9.70 -0.84
C LEU A 230 7.51 9.05 -2.20
N GLY A 231 8.22 9.45 -3.26
CA GLY A 231 8.07 8.87 -4.58
C GLY A 231 8.41 7.38 -4.61
N LEU A 232 9.56 7.01 -4.04
CA LEU A 232 9.99 5.62 -3.90
C LEU A 232 9.03 4.81 -3.03
N PHE A 233 8.51 5.38 -1.94
CA PHE A 233 7.50 4.74 -1.11
C PHE A 233 6.23 4.42 -1.92
N PHE A 234 5.70 5.36 -2.69
CA PHE A 234 4.51 5.12 -3.51
C PHE A 234 4.77 4.17 -4.68
N LEU A 235 5.93 4.26 -5.33
CA LEU A 235 6.33 3.27 -6.35
C LEU A 235 6.46 1.87 -5.73
N GLY A 236 7.04 1.78 -4.54
CA GLY A 236 7.11 0.56 -3.75
C GLY A 236 5.75 0.00 -3.41
N LEU A 237 4.80 0.85 -2.98
CA LEU A 237 3.43 0.42 -2.69
C LEU A 237 2.75 -0.10 -3.95
N GLY A 238 2.87 0.60 -5.07
CA GLY A 238 2.36 0.13 -6.36
C GLY A 238 3.01 -1.18 -6.80
N ALA A 239 4.32 -1.35 -6.55
CA ALA A 239 5.00 -2.61 -6.81
C ALA A 239 4.45 -3.74 -5.93
N VAL A 240 4.35 -3.56 -4.61
CA VAL A 240 3.76 -4.57 -3.70
C VAL A 240 2.34 -4.94 -4.13
N MET A 241 1.52 -3.97 -4.58
CA MET A 241 0.19 -4.26 -5.12
C MET A 241 0.25 -5.14 -6.38
N LEU A 242 1.26 -5.01 -7.24
CA LEU A 242 1.39 -5.90 -8.40
C LEU A 242 1.65 -7.37 -8.01
N PHE A 243 2.34 -7.61 -6.89
CA PHE A 243 2.75 -8.95 -6.45
C PHE A 243 1.72 -9.61 -5.51
N GLU A 244 1.12 -8.86 -4.60
CA GLU A 244 0.34 -9.41 -3.47
C GLU A 244 -1.19 -9.37 -3.68
N THR A 245 -1.67 -8.93 -4.84
CA THR A 245 -3.12 -9.06 -5.13
C THR A 245 -3.49 -10.53 -5.30
N PRO A 246 -4.72 -10.95 -4.94
CA PRO A 246 -5.19 -12.33 -5.14
C PRO A 246 -5.03 -12.83 -6.59
N GLU A 247 -5.07 -11.91 -7.55
CA GLU A 247 -4.99 -12.16 -8.99
C GLU A 247 -3.57 -12.04 -9.52
N VAL A 248 -2.62 -11.62 -8.67
CA VAL A 248 -1.19 -11.55 -8.97
C VAL A 248 -0.95 -10.84 -10.31
N LEU A 249 -1.38 -9.57 -10.41
CA LEU A 249 -1.42 -8.78 -11.64
C LEU A 249 -0.11 -8.80 -12.44
N ILE A 250 1.01 -8.90 -11.73
CA ILE A 250 2.34 -9.01 -12.35
C ILE A 250 2.45 -10.19 -13.31
N MET A 251 1.73 -11.30 -13.10
CA MET A 251 1.73 -12.45 -13.99
C MET A 251 1.04 -12.15 -15.33
N GLY A 252 0.03 -11.27 -15.35
CA GLY A 252 -0.55 -10.78 -16.60
C GLY A 252 0.41 -9.89 -17.39
N LEU A 253 1.24 -9.09 -16.70
CA LEU A 253 2.24 -8.21 -17.33
C LEU A 253 3.51 -8.95 -17.76
N PHE A 254 3.93 -9.94 -16.98
CA PHE A 254 5.13 -10.74 -17.18
C PHE A 254 4.83 -12.24 -17.02
N PRO A 255 4.17 -12.88 -18.00
CA PRO A 255 3.74 -14.29 -17.89
C PRO A 255 4.88 -15.30 -17.78
N ARG A 256 6.14 -14.87 -18.00
CA ARG A 256 7.34 -15.71 -17.93
C ARG A 256 8.22 -15.36 -16.72
N MET A 257 7.66 -14.65 -15.74
CA MET A 257 8.40 -14.31 -14.53
C MET A 257 8.70 -15.58 -13.74
N ASP A 258 9.97 -15.82 -13.48
CA ASP A 258 10.42 -16.94 -12.64
C ASP A 258 9.96 -16.78 -11.18
N TRP A 259 9.59 -17.88 -10.53
CA TRP A 259 9.08 -17.90 -9.15
C TRP A 259 10.08 -17.30 -8.15
N PHE A 260 11.38 -17.55 -8.31
CA PHE A 260 12.40 -16.99 -7.42
C PHE A 260 12.56 -15.48 -7.64
N ALA A 261 12.45 -15.01 -8.89
CA ALA A 261 12.47 -13.59 -9.18
C ALA A 261 11.25 -12.87 -8.59
N PHE A 262 10.07 -13.48 -8.71
CA PHE A 262 8.82 -12.99 -8.09
C PHE A 262 9.01 -12.80 -6.58
N GLU A 263 9.38 -13.85 -5.87
CA GLU A 263 9.54 -13.85 -4.41
C GLU A 263 10.59 -12.82 -3.93
N ARG A 264 11.71 -12.69 -4.65
CA ARG A 264 12.75 -11.71 -4.30
C ARG A 264 12.28 -10.27 -4.49
N LEU A 265 11.54 -10.00 -5.55
CA LEU A 265 11.02 -8.65 -5.82
C LEU A 265 9.93 -8.30 -4.80
N ASP A 266 8.98 -9.20 -4.60
CA ASP A 266 7.89 -9.04 -3.64
C ASP A 266 8.42 -8.70 -2.24
N TYR A 267 9.20 -9.61 -1.64
CA TYR A 267 9.81 -9.39 -0.33
C TYR A 267 10.77 -8.20 -0.29
N GLY A 268 11.50 -7.96 -1.39
CA GLY A 268 12.41 -6.82 -1.51
C GLY A 268 11.69 -5.49 -1.37
N PHE A 269 10.57 -5.30 -2.08
CA PHE A 269 9.74 -4.09 -1.96
C PHE A 269 9.11 -3.97 -0.58
N ILE A 270 8.59 -5.07 -0.04
CA ILE A 270 7.99 -5.12 1.30
C ILE A 270 8.96 -4.62 2.37
N TYR A 271 10.21 -5.09 2.35
CA TYR A 271 11.20 -4.70 3.35
C TYR A 271 11.73 -3.27 3.17
N LEU A 272 11.65 -2.72 1.96
CA LEU A 272 12.07 -1.34 1.67
C LEU A 272 11.02 -0.29 2.06
N LEU A 273 9.73 -0.64 2.05
CA LEU A 273 8.64 0.30 2.37
C LEU A 273 8.79 1.03 3.72
N PRO A 274 9.02 0.34 4.87
CA PRO A 274 9.20 1.00 6.16
C PRO A 274 10.41 1.93 6.17
N VAL A 275 11.45 1.59 5.40
CA VAL A 275 12.69 2.37 5.28
C VAL A 275 12.39 3.67 4.53
N TRP A 276 11.74 3.61 3.36
CA TRP A 276 11.39 4.80 2.61
C TRP A 276 10.45 5.74 3.37
N VAL A 277 9.47 5.20 4.11
CA VAL A 277 8.61 6.02 4.97
C VAL A 277 9.41 6.67 6.10
N ALA A 278 10.31 5.95 6.76
CA ALA A 278 11.12 6.50 7.84
C ALA A 278 12.08 7.60 7.34
N LEU A 279 12.68 7.38 6.17
CA LEU A 279 13.54 8.35 5.50
C LEU A 279 12.76 9.60 5.08
N PHE A 280 11.54 9.44 4.55
CA PHE A 280 10.64 10.54 4.24
C PHE A 280 10.29 11.36 5.49
N MET A 281 9.89 10.72 6.58
CA MET A 281 9.50 11.41 7.81
C MET A 281 10.67 12.17 8.42
N HIS A 282 11.85 11.55 8.42
CA HIS A 282 13.05 12.20 8.89
C HIS A 282 13.41 13.40 8.00
N SER A 283 13.44 13.24 6.67
CA SER A 283 13.81 14.34 5.77
C SER A 283 12.78 15.48 5.77
N MET A 284 11.51 15.18 6.05
CA MET A 284 10.43 16.16 6.12
C MET A 284 10.48 17.03 7.38
N PHE A 285 10.71 16.45 8.57
CA PHE A 285 10.56 17.18 9.83
C PHE A 285 11.87 17.49 10.58
N GLY A 286 13.03 16.93 10.19
CA GLY A 286 14.31 17.27 10.81
C GLY A 286 15.52 16.81 10.00
N GLY A 287 16.34 17.76 9.54
CA GLY A 287 17.50 17.53 8.65
C GLY A 287 18.37 16.33 9.05
N VAL A 288 18.44 15.37 8.14
CA VAL A 288 19.06 14.05 8.31
C VAL A 288 20.53 14.18 8.73
N SER A 289 20.86 13.69 9.93
CA SER A 289 22.27 13.43 10.26
C SER A 289 22.73 12.21 9.46
N ARG A 290 23.95 12.24 8.91
CA ARG A 290 24.51 11.10 8.14
C ARG A 290 24.49 9.80 8.95
N ARG A 291 24.58 9.89 10.28
CA ARG A 291 24.52 8.75 11.21
C ARG A 291 23.12 8.14 11.28
N THR A 292 22.07 8.96 11.38
CA THR A 292 20.69 8.47 11.42
C THR A 292 20.28 7.86 10.08
N LEU A 293 20.69 8.48 8.96
CA LEU A 293 20.50 7.91 7.63
C LEU A 293 21.13 6.53 7.52
N SER A 294 22.39 6.41 7.97
CA SER A 294 23.11 5.14 7.94
C SER A 294 22.47 4.10 8.85
N ALA A 295 21.93 4.51 10.02
CA ALA A 295 21.24 3.61 10.93
C ALA A 295 19.93 3.02 10.37
N PHE A 296 19.23 3.75 9.49
CA PHE A 296 18.02 3.24 8.82
C PHE A 296 18.32 2.53 7.48
N ALA A 297 19.32 3.01 6.73
CA ALA A 297 19.60 2.51 5.39
C ALA A 297 20.55 1.30 5.39
N ALA A 298 21.53 1.22 6.30
CA ALA A 298 22.51 0.12 6.30
C ALA A 298 21.88 -1.25 6.60
N PRO A 299 20.99 -1.39 7.61
CA PRO A 299 20.28 -2.65 7.81
C PRO A 299 19.40 -2.98 6.60
N ALA A 300 18.71 -1.99 6.02
CA ALA A 300 17.89 -2.20 4.83
C ALA A 300 18.70 -2.75 3.65
N LEU A 301 19.90 -2.20 3.39
CA LEU A 301 20.79 -2.69 2.35
C LEU A 301 21.23 -4.13 2.62
N ALA A 302 21.59 -4.46 3.88
CA ALA A 302 21.94 -5.82 4.25
C ALA A 302 20.77 -6.80 4.04
N ILE A 303 19.54 -6.37 4.35
CA ILE A 303 18.31 -7.15 4.13
C ILE A 303 18.09 -7.39 2.64
N VAL A 304 18.17 -6.35 1.80
CA VAL A 304 18.00 -6.49 0.35
C VAL A 304 19.06 -7.41 -0.24
N LEU A 305 20.34 -7.23 0.14
CA LEU A 305 21.41 -8.12 -0.30
C LEU A 305 21.15 -9.56 0.13
N PHE A 306 20.71 -9.79 1.36
CA PHE A 306 20.34 -11.11 1.86
C PHE A 306 19.20 -11.73 1.04
N VAL A 307 18.13 -10.99 0.73
CA VAL A 307 17.03 -11.47 -0.13
C VAL A 307 17.53 -11.81 -1.54
N CYS A 308 18.38 -10.97 -2.12
CA CYS A 308 18.89 -11.19 -3.48
C CYS A 308 19.78 -12.45 -3.60
N VAL A 309 20.56 -12.78 -2.57
CA VAL A 309 21.57 -13.86 -2.64
C VAL A 309 21.12 -15.18 -2.01
N THR A 310 20.07 -15.18 -1.20
CA THR A 310 19.60 -16.39 -0.50
C THR A 310 18.34 -16.99 -1.13
N PRO A 311 18.09 -18.30 -0.94
CA PRO A 311 16.84 -18.92 -1.40
C PRO A 311 15.64 -18.46 -0.55
N PRO A 312 14.41 -18.41 -1.13
CA PRO A 312 13.20 -17.97 -0.42
C PRO A 312 12.93 -18.70 0.90
N GLY A 313 13.15 -20.02 0.96
CA GLY A 313 13.02 -20.76 2.21
C GLY A 313 13.87 -20.20 3.37
N LEU A 314 15.03 -19.59 3.08
CA LEU A 314 15.91 -19.02 4.10
C LEU A 314 15.46 -17.63 4.53
N PHE A 315 15.21 -16.69 3.61
CA PHE A 315 14.83 -15.34 4.04
C PHE A 315 13.43 -15.29 4.66
N THR A 316 12.51 -16.15 4.21
CA THR A 316 11.18 -16.27 4.81
C THR A 316 11.21 -16.81 6.25
N ARG A 317 12.25 -17.56 6.62
CA ARG A 317 12.49 -18.00 8.01
C ARG A 317 12.85 -16.83 8.93
N TYR A 318 13.53 -15.81 8.43
CA TYR A 318 13.94 -14.63 9.20
C TYR A 318 12.95 -13.47 9.14
N ASN A 319 11.76 -13.67 8.56
CA ASN A 319 10.67 -12.69 8.47
C ASN A 319 10.39 -11.94 9.78
N LEU A 320 10.43 -12.63 10.92
CA LEU A 320 10.20 -12.02 12.23
C LEU A 320 11.19 -10.89 12.54
N LEU A 321 12.47 -11.06 12.18
CA LEU A 321 13.48 -10.02 12.40
C LEU A 321 13.18 -8.76 11.58
N PHE A 322 12.73 -8.94 10.33
CA PHE A 322 12.36 -7.83 9.46
C PHE A 322 11.07 -7.15 9.93
N GLN A 323 10.11 -7.89 10.47
CA GLN A 323 8.93 -7.30 11.12
C GLN A 323 9.30 -6.44 12.32
N LEU A 324 10.16 -6.94 13.23
CA LEU A 324 10.62 -6.18 14.39
C LEU A 324 11.35 -4.90 13.96
N TYR A 325 12.18 -4.99 12.92
CA TYR A 325 12.83 -3.84 12.32
C TYR A 325 11.84 -2.83 11.73
N SER A 326 10.80 -3.31 11.05
CA SER A 326 9.74 -2.47 10.48
C SER A 326 8.95 -1.75 11.57
N VAL A 327 8.57 -2.45 12.65
CA VAL A 327 7.91 -1.87 13.83
C VAL A 327 8.75 -0.77 14.46
N PHE A 328 10.07 -1.01 14.59
CA PHE A 328 11.01 0.00 15.06
C PHE A 328 10.98 1.27 14.17
N LEU A 329 11.05 1.11 12.84
CA LEU A 329 11.02 2.24 11.90
C LEU A 329 9.69 3.00 11.91
N TYR A 330 8.55 2.30 12.00
CA TYR A 330 7.24 2.94 12.12
C TYR A 330 7.08 3.69 13.44
N SER A 331 7.56 3.10 14.54
CA SER A 331 7.55 3.75 15.86
C SER A 331 8.44 4.98 15.88
N ALA A 332 9.64 4.92 15.29
CA ALA A 332 10.50 6.08 15.12
C ALA A 332 9.82 7.18 14.30
N SER A 333 9.12 6.81 13.22
CA SER A 333 8.37 7.73 12.35
C SER A 333 7.21 8.41 13.09
N LEU A 334 6.47 7.66 13.91
CA LEU A 334 5.41 8.17 14.76
C LEU A 334 5.95 9.15 15.82
N LEU A 335 7.09 8.84 16.44
CA LEU A 335 7.72 9.75 17.40
C LEU A 335 8.18 11.06 16.73
N ILE A 336 8.68 10.99 15.49
CA ILE A 336 9.05 12.17 14.70
C ILE A 336 7.81 13.02 14.41
N SER A 337 6.68 12.43 14.02
CA SER A 337 5.45 13.17 13.73
C SER A 337 4.86 13.81 15.00
N ILE A 338 4.86 13.11 16.14
CA ILE A 338 4.44 13.67 17.45
C ILE A 338 5.32 14.87 17.83
N ARG A 339 6.66 14.73 17.74
CA ARG A 339 7.58 15.85 18.00
C ARG A 339 7.35 17.01 17.05
N ALA A 340 7.11 16.75 15.77
CA ALA A 340 6.83 17.79 14.78
C ALA A 340 5.52 18.54 15.07
N VAL A 341 4.50 17.88 15.62
CA VAL A 341 3.27 18.53 16.10
C VAL A 341 3.54 19.42 17.31
N ARG A 342 4.27 18.89 18.30
CA ARG A 342 4.65 19.64 19.51
C ARG A 342 5.48 20.88 19.15
N ASP A 343 6.41 20.73 18.22
CA ASP A 343 7.30 21.80 17.77
C ASP A 343 6.63 22.76 16.75
N GLY A 344 5.32 22.60 16.49
CA GLY A 344 4.54 23.51 15.66
C GLY A 344 4.89 23.51 14.17
N LYS A 345 5.46 22.42 13.65
CA LYS A 345 5.84 22.31 12.23
C LYS A 345 4.60 22.35 11.33
N THR A 346 4.66 23.09 10.22
CA THR A 346 3.57 23.15 9.24
C THR A 346 3.29 21.78 8.63
N GLY A 347 2.03 21.37 8.56
CA GLY A 347 1.60 20.08 8.01
C GLY A 347 1.80 18.86 8.93
N SER A 348 2.44 19.00 10.10
CA SER A 348 2.74 17.87 10.99
C SER A 348 1.49 17.22 11.60
N ARG A 349 0.45 18.02 11.91
CA ARG A 349 -0.83 17.50 12.45
C ARG A 349 -1.50 16.56 11.46
N ALA A 350 -1.45 16.91 10.18
CA ALA A 350 -2.00 16.07 9.16
C ALA A 350 -1.18 14.79 9.03
N VAL A 351 0.15 14.86 8.98
CA VAL A 351 0.96 13.64 8.95
C VAL A 351 0.72 12.73 10.17
N LEU A 352 0.56 13.29 11.37
CA LEU A 352 0.25 12.50 12.58
C LEU A 352 -1.11 11.81 12.50
N ILE A 353 -2.16 12.52 12.08
CA ILE A 353 -3.49 11.93 11.90
C ILE A 353 -3.42 10.77 10.89
N GLY A 354 -2.69 10.92 9.78
CA GLY A 354 -2.54 9.86 8.78
C GLY A 354 -1.86 8.62 9.37
N PHE A 355 -0.83 8.80 10.19
CA PHE A 355 -0.20 7.71 10.93
C PHE A 355 -1.12 7.03 11.94
N CYS A 356 -1.95 7.79 12.65
CA CYS A 356 -2.90 7.23 13.61
C CYS A 356 -3.98 6.40 12.89
N ILE A 357 -4.49 6.86 11.75
CA ILE A 357 -5.43 6.07 10.93
C ILE A 357 -4.74 4.80 10.45
N PHE A 358 -3.52 4.91 9.92
CA PHE A 358 -2.71 3.76 9.50
C PHE A 358 -2.50 2.73 10.63
N ALA A 359 -2.14 3.19 11.84
CA ALA A 359 -1.95 2.32 13.00
C ALA A 359 -3.27 1.69 13.48
N ALA A 360 -4.37 2.44 13.45
CA ALA A 360 -5.70 1.94 13.80
C ALA A 360 -6.16 0.84 12.82
N SER A 361 -5.88 0.99 11.52
CA SER A 361 -6.20 -0.03 10.52
C SER A 361 -5.41 -1.33 10.73
N ILE A 362 -4.12 -1.24 11.08
CA ILE A 362 -3.33 -2.44 11.43
C ILE A 362 -3.93 -3.16 12.64
N LEU A 363 -4.34 -2.39 13.67
CA LEU A 363 -4.92 -2.95 14.88
C LEU A 363 -6.29 -3.58 14.63
N SER A 364 -7.15 -2.92 13.85
CA SER A 364 -8.46 -3.41 13.40
C SER A 364 -8.32 -4.80 12.77
N ASN A 365 -7.40 -4.93 11.80
CA ASN A 365 -7.18 -6.19 11.11
C ASN A 365 -6.73 -7.35 12.03
N ASN A 366 -5.83 -7.09 12.97
CA ASN A 366 -5.36 -8.14 13.89
C ASN A 366 -6.51 -8.65 14.79
N ILE A 367 -7.37 -7.74 15.26
CA ILE A 367 -8.57 -8.09 16.04
C ILE A 367 -9.55 -8.91 15.20
N LEU A 368 -9.74 -8.54 13.92
CA LEU A 368 -10.64 -9.22 12.97
C LEU A 368 -10.19 -10.64 12.62
N SER A 369 -8.89 -10.89 12.54
CA SER A 369 -8.35 -12.22 12.18
C SER A 369 -8.44 -13.27 13.31
N GLY A 370 -8.87 -12.88 14.52
CA GLY A 370 -8.89 -13.77 15.70
C GLY A 370 -7.50 -14.27 16.15
N SER A 371 -6.44 -13.85 15.47
CA SER A 371 -5.07 -14.27 15.72
C SER A 371 -4.29 -13.12 16.39
N PRO A 372 -3.57 -13.36 17.50
CA PRO A 372 -2.72 -12.34 18.13
C PRO A 372 -1.55 -11.90 17.23
N PHE A 373 -1.28 -12.65 16.17
CA PHE A 373 -0.32 -12.34 15.12
C PHE A 373 -0.93 -12.68 13.77
N PRO A 374 -0.92 -11.75 12.81
CA PRO A 374 -1.66 -11.93 11.58
C PRO A 374 -1.28 -13.23 10.87
N ALA A 375 -2.30 -14.01 10.49
CA ALA A 375 -2.18 -15.17 9.63
C ALA A 375 -1.64 -14.76 8.24
N GLY A 376 -0.33 -14.50 8.17
CA GLY A 376 0.34 -13.94 7.01
C GLY A 376 1.45 -12.97 7.38
N ASN A 377 2.62 -13.50 7.77
CA ASN A 377 4.01 -13.02 7.78
C ASN A 377 4.42 -11.53 7.65
N TYR A 378 3.55 -10.53 7.75
CA TYR A 378 3.97 -9.12 7.69
C TYR A 378 2.99 -8.23 8.47
N LEU A 379 3.45 -7.51 9.48
CA LEU A 379 2.63 -6.49 10.15
C LEU A 379 2.10 -5.37 9.21
N PRO A 380 2.82 -4.98 8.13
CA PRO A 380 2.29 -4.07 7.12
C PRO A 380 1.47 -4.74 6.00
N LEU A 381 1.63 -6.05 5.73
CA LEU A 381 0.79 -6.77 4.74
C LEU A 381 -0.29 -7.63 5.35
N SER A 382 -0.38 -7.80 6.66
CA SER A 382 -1.59 -8.33 7.28
C SER A 382 -2.77 -7.43 6.94
N PHE A 383 -2.50 -6.13 6.85
CA PHE A 383 -3.34 -5.03 6.40
C PHE A 383 -3.62 -5.00 4.89
N LEU A 384 -2.71 -5.49 4.03
CA LEU A 384 -2.94 -5.70 2.59
C LEU A 384 -3.63 -7.04 2.30
N LYS A 385 -3.35 -8.04 3.12
CA LYS A 385 -4.10 -9.28 3.19
C LYS A 385 -5.48 -9.03 3.74
N ALA A 386 -5.69 -8.14 4.70
CA ALA A 386 -7.02 -7.65 5.09
C ALA A 386 -7.76 -7.07 3.89
N PHE A 387 -7.08 -6.32 3.04
CA PHE A 387 -7.66 -5.77 1.81
C PHE A 387 -8.07 -6.88 0.82
N ALA A 388 -7.23 -7.93 0.68
CA ALA A 388 -7.47 -9.12 -0.15
C ALA A 388 -8.49 -10.13 0.45
N THR A 389 -8.47 -10.36 1.76
CA THR A 389 -9.27 -11.33 2.53
C THR A 389 -10.47 -10.69 3.24
N ALA A 390 -10.64 -9.36 3.22
CA ALA A 390 -11.92 -8.71 3.53
C ALA A 390 -13.01 -9.03 2.49
N GLY A 391 -12.63 -9.72 1.40
CA GLY A 391 -13.56 -10.43 0.54
C GLY A 391 -14.15 -11.69 1.19
N GLU A 392 -13.48 -12.26 2.19
CA GLU A 392 -13.90 -13.50 2.87
C GLU A 392 -14.65 -13.23 4.19
N THR A 393 -14.38 -12.12 4.91
CA THR A 393 -15.05 -11.75 6.18
C THR A 393 -16.31 -10.89 6.00
N GLY A 394 -16.94 -10.94 4.81
CA GLY A 394 -17.96 -10.01 4.33
C GLY A 394 -18.77 -9.25 5.38
N GLY A 395 -18.67 -7.93 5.34
CA GLY A 395 -19.40 -7.01 6.21
C GLY A 395 -18.93 -5.57 6.03
N MET A 396 -19.56 -4.66 6.79
CA MET A 396 -19.26 -3.21 6.92
C MET A 396 -17.78 -2.89 7.23
N TYR A 397 -16.97 -3.90 7.57
CA TYR A 397 -15.62 -3.79 8.09
C TYR A 397 -14.54 -3.71 6.99
N GLY A 398 -14.67 -4.46 5.89
CA GLY A 398 -13.85 -4.25 4.69
C GLY A 398 -14.06 -2.86 4.06
N PHE A 399 -15.28 -2.33 4.19
CA PHE A 399 -15.64 -0.96 3.82
C PHE A 399 -14.91 0.11 4.64
N LEU A 400 -14.85 -0.06 5.96
CA LEU A 400 -14.12 0.88 6.82
C LEU A 400 -12.61 0.86 6.58
N ASP A 401 -12.03 -0.29 6.25
CA ASP A 401 -10.59 -0.39 5.96
C ASP A 401 -10.22 0.25 4.61
N ILE A 402 -11.01 0.03 3.56
CA ILE A 402 -10.82 0.66 2.23
C ILE A 402 -11.07 2.17 2.30
N VAL A 403 -12.14 2.60 3.00
CA VAL A 403 -12.39 4.03 3.25
C VAL A 403 -11.26 4.63 4.08
N SER A 404 -10.70 3.91 5.05
CA SER A 404 -9.53 4.37 5.81
C SER A 404 -8.30 4.54 4.93
N TRP A 405 -8.04 3.63 3.98
CA TRP A 405 -6.96 3.73 3.00
C TRP A 405 -7.12 4.87 2.02
N LEU A 406 -8.33 5.03 1.50
CA LEU A 406 -8.71 6.17 0.68
C LEU A 406 -8.49 7.46 1.44
N LEU A 407 -8.94 7.54 2.68
CA LEU A 407 -8.73 8.71 3.54
C LEU A 407 -7.25 8.91 3.85
N ILE A 408 -6.45 7.87 4.12
CA ILE A 408 -4.99 7.96 4.32
C ILE A 408 -4.30 8.45 3.05
N PHE A 409 -4.62 7.87 1.90
CA PHE A 409 -4.06 8.25 0.60
C PHE A 409 -4.42 9.69 0.26
N ILE A 410 -5.72 10.02 0.29
CA ILE A 410 -6.27 11.37 0.11
C ILE A 410 -5.58 12.34 1.06
N PHE A 411 -5.35 11.95 2.30
CA PHE A 411 -4.82 12.84 3.29
C PHE A 411 -3.30 13.02 3.21
N ILE A 412 -2.53 11.97 2.89
CA ILE A 412 -1.10 12.06 2.58
C ILE A 412 -0.90 12.86 1.28
N MET A 413 -1.75 12.64 0.28
CA MET A 413 -1.80 13.44 -0.95
C MET A 413 -2.10 14.90 -0.63
N ILE A 414 -3.18 15.21 0.08
CA ILE A 414 -3.57 16.58 0.43
C ILE A 414 -2.50 17.25 1.29
N SER A 415 -1.88 16.52 2.22
CA SER A 415 -0.80 17.03 3.06
C SER A 415 0.47 17.31 2.27
N SER A 416 0.84 16.42 1.34
CA SER A 416 2.02 16.57 0.47
C SER A 416 1.80 17.63 -0.61
N LEU A 417 0.61 17.73 -1.20
CA LEU A 417 0.19 18.80 -2.08
C LEU A 417 0.21 20.13 -1.31
N SER A 418 -0.45 20.23 -0.15
CA SER A 418 -0.45 21.45 0.67
C SER A 418 0.97 21.89 1.05
N PHE A 419 1.88 20.95 1.33
CA PHE A 419 3.28 21.24 1.61
C PHE A 419 4.06 21.66 0.35
N THR A 420 3.82 20.99 -0.78
CA THR A 420 4.40 21.29 -2.10
C THR A 420 3.93 22.65 -2.63
N PHE A 421 2.71 23.08 -2.31
CA PHE A 421 2.22 24.41 -2.68
C PHE A 421 2.56 25.49 -1.63
N SER A 422 2.84 25.12 -0.37
CA SER A 422 3.25 26.06 0.68
C SER A 422 4.70 26.52 0.58
N TYR A 423 5.58 25.78 -0.11
CA TYR A 423 6.90 26.29 -0.48
C TYR A 423 6.79 26.97 -1.84
N PRO A 424 6.85 28.31 -1.92
CA PRO A 424 6.93 28.98 -3.21
C PRO A 424 8.17 28.43 -3.95
N ILE A 425 8.00 28.19 -5.24
CA ILE A 425 9.11 27.88 -6.15
C ILE A 425 10.19 28.93 -5.86
N ARG A 426 11.39 28.51 -5.41
CA ARG A 426 12.58 29.34 -5.52
C ARG A 426 12.79 29.50 -7.03
N LEU A 427 12.07 30.42 -7.66
CA LEU A 427 12.58 31.04 -8.87
C LEU A 427 13.85 31.72 -8.36
N SER A 428 15.00 31.09 -8.59
CA SER A 428 16.24 31.87 -8.65
C SER A 428 15.94 32.92 -9.71
N LEU A 429 15.81 34.17 -9.29
CA LEU A 429 15.97 35.27 -10.23
C LEU A 429 17.34 35.02 -10.84
N ARG A 430 17.30 34.60 -12.08
CA ARG A 430 18.45 34.43 -12.96
C ARG A 430 19.13 35.81 -12.96
N ASP A 431 20.45 35.84 -12.75
CA ASP A 431 21.27 37.05 -12.53
C ASP A 431 21.17 38.11 -13.65
N ASP A 432 20.38 37.86 -14.69
CA ASP A 432 20.14 38.67 -15.89
C ASP A 432 19.13 39.82 -15.71
N GLN A 433 18.58 40.06 -14.50
CA GLN A 433 17.71 41.22 -14.20
C GLN A 433 18.40 42.28 -13.32
N VAL A 434 19.61 42.69 -13.71
CA VAL A 434 20.38 43.80 -13.09
C VAL A 434 19.68 45.18 -13.25
N GLY A 435 18.53 45.25 -13.92
CA GLY A 435 17.74 46.47 -14.10
C GLY A 435 16.67 46.78 -13.03
N ASP A 436 16.45 45.93 -12.03
CA ASP A 436 15.33 46.07 -11.07
C ASP A 436 15.75 46.59 -9.67
N ASP A 437 17.05 46.72 -9.39
CA ASP A 437 17.56 47.16 -8.07
C ASP A 437 17.13 48.60 -7.73
N ASP A 438 17.02 49.49 -8.72
CA ASP A 438 16.57 50.88 -8.52
C ASP A 438 15.06 50.98 -8.23
N ARG A 439 14.25 50.12 -8.84
CA ARG A 439 12.79 50.06 -8.58
C ARG A 439 12.50 49.47 -7.20
N ILE A 440 13.24 48.43 -6.83
CA ILE A 440 13.19 47.84 -5.48
C ILE A 440 13.64 48.86 -4.44
N ALA A 441 14.72 49.61 -4.71
CA ALA A 441 15.21 50.66 -3.83
C ALA A 441 14.18 51.80 -3.65
N GLY A 442 13.51 52.22 -4.73
CA GLY A 442 12.44 53.23 -4.69
C GLY A 442 11.27 52.78 -3.81
N LYS A 443 10.65 51.64 -4.12
CA LYS A 443 9.53 51.09 -3.33
C LYS A 443 9.90 50.79 -1.87
N ALA A 444 11.13 50.37 -1.62
CA ALA A 444 11.58 50.10 -0.27
C ALA A 444 11.71 51.39 0.55
N THR A 445 12.09 52.48 -0.11
CA THR A 445 12.15 53.82 0.48
C THR A 445 10.73 54.34 0.75
N ASP A 446 9.80 54.16 -0.20
CA ASP A 446 8.38 54.52 -0.03
C ASP A 446 7.70 53.74 1.11
N ALA A 447 8.12 52.50 1.34
CA ALA A 447 7.68 51.67 2.47
C ALA A 447 8.31 52.08 3.82
N GLY A 448 9.22 53.05 3.84
CA GLY A 448 9.93 53.48 5.04
C GLY A 448 10.95 52.46 5.57
N LEU A 449 11.51 51.60 4.72
CA LEU A 449 12.56 50.66 5.12
C LEU A 449 13.88 51.41 5.35
N SER A 450 14.53 51.14 6.49
CA SER A 450 15.90 51.61 6.75
C SER A 450 16.90 50.94 5.82
N GLU A 451 18.10 51.50 5.65
CA GLU A 451 19.18 50.90 4.85
C GLU A 451 19.41 49.41 5.16
N ARG A 452 19.52 49.05 6.44
CA ARG A 452 19.69 47.65 6.85
C ARG A 452 18.48 46.78 6.55
N GLU A 453 17.28 47.32 6.62
CA GLU A 453 16.07 46.59 6.23
C GLU A 453 15.99 46.43 4.70
N ARG A 454 16.52 47.38 3.91
CA ARG A 454 16.62 47.27 2.45
C ARG A 454 17.59 46.16 2.04
N ASP A 455 18.75 46.08 2.69
CA ASP A 455 19.73 45.01 2.44
C ASP A 455 19.14 43.64 2.76
N VAL A 456 18.49 43.51 3.91
CA VAL A 456 17.80 42.26 4.30
C VAL A 456 16.67 41.93 3.33
N ALA A 457 15.85 42.91 2.92
CA ALA A 457 14.77 42.70 1.95
C ALA A 457 15.31 42.24 0.59
N ARG A 458 16.40 42.83 0.09
CA ARG A 458 17.06 42.42 -1.15
C ARG A 458 17.50 40.96 -1.11
N LEU A 459 18.12 40.53 -0.01
CA LEU A 459 18.55 39.14 0.15
C LEU A 459 17.37 38.16 0.29
N ILE A 460 16.26 38.59 0.92
CA ILE A 460 15.00 37.81 0.93
C ILE A 460 14.46 37.64 -0.49
N LEU A 461 14.45 38.71 -1.29
CA LEU A 461 13.99 38.68 -2.69
C LEU A 461 14.88 37.80 -3.57
N ARG A 462 16.18 37.71 -3.27
CA ARG A 462 17.12 36.75 -3.86
C ARG A 462 16.94 35.31 -3.34
N GLY A 463 15.94 35.07 -2.49
CA GLY A 463 15.56 33.75 -2.00
C GLY A 463 16.40 33.24 -0.82
N LYS A 464 17.26 34.06 -0.22
CA LYS A 464 18.13 33.64 0.90
C LYS A 464 17.34 33.43 2.19
N ASP A 465 17.74 32.43 2.98
CA ASP A 465 17.18 32.18 4.30
C ASP A 465 17.84 33.06 5.39
N ASN A 466 17.30 33.04 6.61
CA ASN A 466 17.79 33.95 7.65
C ASN A 466 19.24 33.65 8.08
N LYS A 467 19.72 32.40 7.93
CA LYS A 467 21.10 32.03 8.24
C LYS A 467 22.05 32.52 7.14
N GLU A 468 21.65 32.34 5.88
CA GLU A 468 22.39 32.84 4.72
C GLU A 468 22.51 34.38 4.78
N ILE A 469 21.41 35.07 5.10
CA ILE A 469 21.39 36.53 5.30
C ILE A 469 22.30 36.95 6.46
N ALA A 470 22.25 36.24 7.59
CA ALA A 470 23.08 36.52 8.76
C ALA A 470 24.58 36.42 8.43
N GLN A 471 24.96 35.38 7.66
CA GLN A 471 26.33 35.17 7.22
C GLN A 471 26.80 36.26 6.25
N GLU A 472 25.98 36.61 5.26
CA GLU A 472 26.35 37.57 4.23
C GLU A 472 26.41 39.01 4.74
N LEU A 473 25.50 39.39 5.64
CA LEU A 473 25.49 40.72 6.25
C LEU A 473 26.36 40.80 7.51
N PHE A 474 27.03 39.71 7.90
CA PHE A 474 27.85 39.60 9.10
C PHE A 474 27.12 40.07 10.38
N ILE A 475 25.86 39.64 10.55
CA ILE A 475 25.01 39.97 11.71
C ILE A 475 24.42 38.71 12.33
N SER A 476 23.96 38.82 13.58
CA SER A 476 23.37 37.66 14.27
C SER A 476 22.02 37.23 13.66
N LEU A 477 21.70 35.93 13.79
CA LEU A 477 20.42 35.38 13.32
C LEU A 477 19.21 36.04 14.00
N SER A 478 19.33 36.46 15.26
CA SER A 478 18.26 37.18 15.96
C SER A 478 18.05 38.57 15.37
N THR A 479 19.13 39.28 15.05
CA THR A 479 19.08 40.58 14.35
C THR A 479 18.36 40.47 13.01
N VAL A 480 18.65 39.43 12.21
CA VAL A 480 17.94 39.18 10.94
C VAL A 480 16.45 38.96 11.17
N LYS A 481 16.06 38.15 12.15
CA LYS A 481 14.63 37.92 12.48
C LYS A 481 13.92 39.22 12.86
N THR A 482 14.58 40.10 13.62
CA THR A 482 14.05 41.42 13.97
C THR A 482 13.85 42.28 12.72
N HIS A 483 14.82 42.33 11.81
CA HIS A 483 14.68 43.06 10.54
C HIS A 483 13.55 42.51 9.68
N VAL A 484 13.45 41.18 9.51
CA VAL A 484 12.37 40.52 8.76
C VAL A 484 10.99 40.90 9.31
N SER A 485 10.82 40.86 10.63
CA SER A 485 9.55 41.23 11.28
C SER A 485 9.18 42.69 11.03
N ARG A 486 10.16 43.61 11.09
CA ARG A 486 9.93 45.03 10.80
C ARG A 486 9.62 45.26 9.33
N ILE A 487 10.29 44.56 8.41
CA ILE A 487 10.02 44.64 6.97
C ILE A 487 8.58 44.22 6.67
N PHE A 488 8.12 43.09 7.21
CA PHE A 488 6.74 42.64 7.04
C PHE A 488 5.72 43.63 7.61
N ARG A 489 6.00 44.20 8.78
CA ARG A 489 5.13 45.23 9.37
C ARG A 489 5.05 46.50 8.51
N LYS A 490 6.17 46.95 7.95
CA LYS A 490 6.26 48.18 7.13
C LYS A 490 5.67 48.02 5.73
N THR A 491 5.83 46.85 5.14
CA THR A 491 5.33 46.54 3.79
C THR A 491 3.91 45.99 3.77
N GLY A 492 3.38 45.56 4.93
CA GLY A 492 2.10 44.86 5.05
C GLY A 492 2.14 43.42 4.55
N ALA A 493 3.32 42.89 4.17
CA ALA A 493 3.46 41.53 3.70
C ALA A 493 3.35 40.52 4.85
N LYS A 494 2.48 39.52 4.72
CA LYS A 494 2.33 38.43 5.70
C LYS A 494 3.33 37.28 5.52
N SER A 495 4.05 37.25 4.40
CA SER A 495 5.02 36.20 4.08
C SER A 495 6.10 36.69 3.12
N ARG A 496 7.18 35.92 2.95
CA ARG A 496 8.23 36.20 1.94
C ARG A 496 7.67 36.25 0.52
N ALA A 497 6.67 35.42 0.21
CA ALA A 497 5.96 35.48 -1.06
C ALA A 497 5.15 36.77 -1.20
N GLY A 498 4.46 37.21 -0.15
CA GLY A 498 3.77 38.50 -0.13
C GLY A 498 4.72 39.68 -0.33
N LEU A 499 5.92 39.61 0.25
CA LEU A 499 6.96 40.62 0.06
C LEU A 499 7.44 40.66 -1.39
N PHE A 500 7.59 39.50 -2.05
CA PHE A 500 7.94 39.42 -3.46
C PHE A 500 6.91 40.13 -4.36
N TYR A 501 5.61 39.87 -4.14
CA TYR A 501 4.54 40.54 -4.89
C TYR A 501 4.49 42.06 -4.64
N TYR A 502 4.73 42.49 -3.40
CA TYR A 502 4.81 43.91 -3.05
C TYR A 502 5.83 44.66 -3.95
N PHE A 503 7.01 44.07 -4.13
CA PHE A 503 8.07 44.67 -4.94
C PHE A 503 7.81 44.56 -6.46
N GLN A 504 7.19 43.49 -6.95
CA GLN A 504 6.89 43.35 -8.39
C GLN A 504 5.73 44.23 -8.90
N GLY A 505 4.83 44.71 -8.03
CA GLY A 505 3.76 45.63 -8.43
C GLY A 505 2.50 44.97 -8.98
N ASP A 506 2.44 43.65 -9.05
CA ASP A 506 1.23 42.92 -9.40
C ASP A 506 0.40 42.58 -8.15
N HIS A 507 -0.78 43.21 -8.06
CA HIS A 507 -1.90 42.87 -7.17
C HIS A 507 -1.62 42.82 -5.65
N ALA A 508 -1.47 44.01 -5.05
CA ALA A 508 -1.29 44.19 -3.60
C ALA A 508 -2.51 43.85 -2.71
N GLU A 509 -3.69 43.53 -3.27
CA GLU A 509 -4.93 43.40 -2.47
C GLU A 509 -5.21 41.98 -1.94
N SER A 510 -4.58 40.94 -2.48
CA SER A 510 -4.90 39.54 -2.13
C SER A 510 -4.02 38.91 -1.03
N TYR A 511 -2.99 39.62 -0.56
CA TYR A 511 -2.01 39.12 0.42
C TYR A 511 -1.68 40.09 1.58
N ARG A 512 -2.36 41.24 1.66
CA ARG A 512 -2.38 42.10 2.85
C ARG A 512 -3.21 41.46 3.96
#